data_AF-A0A6I5NQK3-F1
#
_entry.id   AF-A0A6I5NQK3-F1
#
_cell.length_a   1.000
_cell.length_b   1.000
_cell.length_c   1.000
_cell.angle_alpha   90.00
_cell.angle_beta   90.00
_cell.angle_gamma   90.00
#
_symmetry.space_group_name_H-M   'P 1'
#
loop_
_entity.id
_entity.type
_entity.pdbx_description
1 polymer ?
#
loop_
_entity_poly.entity_id
_entity_poly.type
_entity_poly.pdbx_seq_one_letter_code
_entity_poly.pdbx_strand_id
1 'polypeptide(L)'
;MSDPWETPVLQFLEDKEEVTVDEILSMALKIDIDRHDRASQMRVSSILKSEGWVGQRRSVRGIRVRQWLSPNHYLLDGQVGQEEKEAAGSKALSSAQPLAQPPAQPPAQPPAQPPIPSQENSQAAQLPNLPDQPDQIPRSRKTVRNGSGESHAEPRLLAVGDRVEILAGGFKGRVVSVVGLSPDEVEVKGSTWQITRTYSPSDLLPV
;
A
#
# COMPACT_ATOMS: atom_id res chain seq x y z
N MET A 1 -23.24 -15.38 16.56
CA MET A 1 -22.25 -15.25 17.64
C MET A 1 -21.14 -14.39 17.09
N SER A 2 -20.93 -13.20 17.63
CA SER A 2 -19.85 -12.31 17.21
C SER A 2 -18.49 -12.93 17.51
N ASP A 3 -17.52 -12.65 16.67
CA ASP A 3 -16.16 -13.15 16.86
C ASP A 3 -15.53 -12.47 18.10
N PRO A 4 -14.95 -13.21 19.07
CA PRO A 4 -14.32 -12.59 20.24
C PRO A 4 -13.17 -11.64 19.89
N TRP A 5 -12.62 -11.70 18.68
CA TRP A 5 -11.55 -10.80 18.22
C TRP A 5 -12.09 -9.50 17.63
N GLU A 6 -13.38 -9.44 17.30
CA GLU A 6 -14.00 -8.30 16.63
C GLU A 6 -13.85 -7.03 17.48
N THR A 7 -14.33 -7.06 18.73
CA THR A 7 -14.29 -5.91 19.64
C THR A 7 -12.88 -5.31 19.84
N PRO A 8 -11.84 -6.07 20.24
CA PRO A 8 -10.51 -5.50 20.43
C PRO A 8 -9.89 -5.02 19.12
N VAL A 9 -10.19 -5.67 17.98
CA VAL A 9 -9.73 -5.21 16.66
C VAL A 9 -10.40 -3.88 16.32
N LEU A 10 -11.73 -3.78 16.43
CA LEU A 10 -12.46 -2.54 16.14
C LEU A 10 -11.98 -1.38 16.99
N GLN A 11 -11.82 -1.59 18.30
CA GLN A 11 -11.32 -0.56 19.21
C GLN A 11 -9.91 -0.07 18.83
N PHE A 12 -9.05 -0.97 18.33
CA PHE A 12 -7.73 -0.59 17.85
C PHE A 12 -7.77 0.20 16.52
N LEU A 13 -8.79 -0.03 15.70
CA LEU A 13 -8.93 0.60 14.39
C LEU A 13 -9.53 2.00 14.43
N GLU A 14 -10.19 2.42 15.52
CA GLU A 14 -10.88 3.72 15.63
C GLU A 14 -9.96 4.92 15.33
N ASP A 15 -8.71 4.87 15.78
CA ASP A 15 -7.73 5.96 15.62
C ASP A 15 -6.67 5.68 14.54
N LYS A 16 -6.95 4.75 13.61
CA LYS A 16 -5.97 4.32 12.60
C LYS A 16 -6.46 4.56 11.19
N GLU A 17 -5.57 5.09 10.35
CA GLU A 17 -5.80 5.26 8.92
C GLU A 17 -5.22 4.10 8.11
N GLU A 18 -4.09 3.57 8.58
CA GLU A 18 -3.38 2.44 7.97
C GLU A 18 -2.88 1.48 9.05
N VAL A 19 -2.98 0.17 8.79
CA VAL A 19 -2.55 -0.88 9.72
C VAL A 19 -2.05 -2.11 8.97
N THR A 20 -1.18 -2.89 9.60
CA THR A 20 -0.80 -4.23 9.15
C THR A 20 -1.46 -5.31 10.01
N VAL A 21 -1.59 -6.52 9.46
CA VAL A 21 -2.14 -7.65 10.22
C VAL A 21 -1.25 -8.00 11.42
N ASP A 22 0.06 -7.85 11.27
CA ASP A 22 1.04 -8.09 12.33
C ASP A 22 0.84 -7.11 13.50
N GLU A 23 0.67 -5.82 13.21
CA GLU A 23 0.38 -4.80 14.23
C GLU A 23 -0.92 -5.10 14.98
N ILE A 24 -1.97 -5.55 14.29
CA ILE A 24 -3.23 -5.90 14.96
C ILE A 24 -3.04 -7.12 15.88
N LEU A 25 -2.37 -8.17 15.40
CA LEU A 25 -2.12 -9.37 16.20
C LEU A 25 -1.26 -9.06 17.42
N SER A 26 -0.21 -8.26 17.26
CA SER A 26 0.73 -7.88 18.32
C SER A 26 0.16 -6.85 19.29
N MET A 27 -0.46 -5.78 18.79
CA MET A 27 -0.88 -4.63 19.61
C MET A 27 -2.31 -4.78 20.15
N ALA A 28 -3.27 -5.18 19.30
CA ALA A 28 -4.67 -5.28 19.71
C ALA A 28 -4.95 -6.58 20.46
N LEU A 29 -4.47 -7.72 19.93
CA LEU A 29 -4.71 -9.04 20.51
C LEU A 29 -3.61 -9.52 21.45
N LYS A 30 -2.48 -8.81 21.53
CA LYS A 30 -1.33 -9.14 22.39
C LYS A 30 -0.82 -10.57 22.18
N ILE A 31 -0.82 -11.02 20.91
CA ILE A 31 -0.29 -12.32 20.52
C ILE A 31 1.19 -12.14 20.16
N ASP A 32 2.05 -12.94 20.78
CA ASP A 32 3.49 -12.96 20.48
C ASP A 32 3.75 -13.29 19.00
N ILE A 33 4.78 -12.68 18.42
CA ILE A 33 5.14 -12.82 16.99
C ILE A 33 5.35 -14.29 16.61
N ASP A 34 5.94 -15.09 17.51
CA ASP A 34 6.15 -16.53 17.29
C ASP A 34 4.85 -17.35 17.17
N ARG A 35 3.72 -16.75 17.54
CA ARG A 35 2.37 -17.33 17.51
C ARG A 35 1.46 -16.71 16.44
N HIS A 36 2.03 -15.96 15.49
CA HIS A 36 1.29 -15.37 14.37
C HIS A 36 0.95 -16.41 13.30
N ASP A 37 0.13 -17.39 13.67
CA ASP A 37 -0.29 -18.45 12.77
C ASP A 37 -1.09 -17.92 11.59
N ARG A 38 -1.05 -18.66 10.47
CA ARG A 38 -1.79 -18.31 9.26
C ARG A 38 -3.29 -18.19 9.50
N ALA A 39 -3.84 -19.01 10.40
CA ALA A 39 -5.25 -18.96 10.78
C ALA A 39 -5.61 -17.62 11.44
N SER A 40 -4.76 -17.15 12.36
CA SER A 40 -4.91 -15.85 13.04
C SER A 40 -4.87 -14.69 12.06
N GLN A 41 -3.89 -14.69 11.15
CA GLN A 41 -3.77 -13.67 10.11
C GLN A 41 -5.00 -13.63 9.18
N MET A 42 -5.50 -14.81 8.78
CA MET A 42 -6.69 -14.93 7.93
C MET A 42 -7.94 -14.43 8.64
N ARG A 43 -8.06 -14.71 9.94
CA ARG A 43 -9.19 -14.26 10.76
C ARG A 43 -9.24 -12.75 10.88
N VAL A 44 -8.12 -12.11 11.24
CA VAL A 44 -8.00 -10.64 11.26
C VAL A 44 -8.29 -10.05 9.88
N SER A 45 -7.78 -10.67 8.81
CA SER A 45 -8.07 -10.23 7.44
C SER A 45 -9.55 -10.30 7.08
N SER A 46 -10.30 -11.27 7.63
CA SER A 46 -11.75 -11.37 7.42
C SER A 46 -12.51 -10.28 8.17
N ILE A 47 -12.11 -9.97 9.41
CA ILE A 47 -12.69 -8.88 10.21
C ILE A 47 -12.46 -7.53 9.50
N LEU A 48 -11.23 -7.27 9.04
CA LEU A 48 -10.93 -6.05 8.30
C LEU A 48 -11.80 -5.89 7.04
N LYS A 49 -12.03 -6.98 6.31
CA LYS A 49 -12.91 -6.98 5.14
C LYS A 49 -14.37 -6.70 5.48
N SER A 50 -14.89 -7.25 6.59
CA SER A 50 -16.28 -6.99 6.99
C SER A 50 -16.51 -5.52 7.35
N GLU A 51 -15.47 -4.87 7.88
CA GLU A 51 -15.47 -3.44 8.21
C GLU A 51 -15.11 -2.53 7.03
N GLY A 52 -15.00 -3.07 5.82
CA GLY A 52 -14.75 -2.29 4.60
C GLY A 52 -13.30 -1.81 4.43
N TRP A 53 -12.34 -2.33 5.20
CA TRP A 53 -10.93 -2.03 5.00
C TRP A 53 -10.39 -2.68 3.73
N VAL A 54 -9.48 -1.99 3.05
CA VAL A 54 -8.91 -2.45 1.78
C VAL A 54 -7.43 -2.76 1.94
N GLY A 55 -7.04 -4.00 1.62
CA GLY A 55 -5.64 -4.43 1.73
C GLY A 55 -4.87 -4.17 0.44
N GLN A 56 -3.90 -3.25 0.48
CA GLN A 56 -3.00 -2.90 -0.62
C GLN A 56 -1.59 -3.45 -0.38
N ARG A 57 -0.88 -3.85 -1.44
CA ARG A 57 0.55 -4.22 -1.35
C ARG A 57 1.39 -2.95 -1.48
N ARG A 58 2.20 -2.65 -0.47
CA ARG A 58 3.11 -1.50 -0.47
C ARG A 58 4.53 -1.97 -0.21
N SER A 59 5.50 -1.31 -0.84
CA SER A 59 6.92 -1.55 -0.53
C SER A 59 7.36 -0.59 0.57
N VAL A 60 7.54 -1.09 1.78
CA VAL A 60 8.03 -0.31 2.92
C VAL A 60 9.49 -0.72 3.17
N ARG A 61 10.42 0.23 3.03
CA ARG A 61 11.87 -0.03 3.18
C ARG A 61 12.39 -1.17 2.30
N GLY A 62 11.88 -1.28 1.08
CA GLY A 62 12.25 -2.34 0.13
C GLY A 62 11.57 -3.70 0.38
N ILE A 63 10.78 -3.85 1.44
CA ILE A 63 10.02 -5.08 1.74
C ILE A 63 8.58 -4.90 1.27
N ARG A 64 8.07 -5.86 0.50
CA ARG A 64 6.67 -5.90 0.08
C ARG A 64 5.81 -6.38 1.24
N VAL A 65 5.03 -5.47 1.82
CA VAL A 65 4.08 -5.76 2.90
C VAL A 65 2.65 -5.50 2.43
N ARG A 66 1.69 -6.17 3.06
CA ARG A 66 0.28 -5.90 2.84
C ARG A 66 -0.22 -4.97 3.94
N GLN A 67 -0.57 -3.75 3.55
CA GLN A 67 -1.09 -2.72 4.42
C GLN A 67 -2.60 -2.59 4.18
N TRP A 68 -3.37 -2.45 5.25
CA TRP A 68 -4.82 -2.26 5.20
C TRP A 68 -5.13 -0.80 5.45
N LEU A 69 -5.93 -0.22 4.57
CA LEU A 69 -6.33 1.18 4.59
C LEU A 69 -7.76 1.31 5.07
N SER A 70 -8.01 2.31 5.91
CA SER A 70 -9.33 2.59 6.46
C SER A 70 -10.31 2.99 5.34
N PRO A 71 -11.61 2.77 5.53
CA PRO A 71 -12.61 3.09 4.53
C PRO A 71 -12.60 4.54 4.06
N ASN A 72 -12.25 5.45 4.97
CA ASN A 72 -12.18 6.88 4.68
C ASN A 72 -10.88 7.23 3.93
N HIS A 73 -9.76 6.56 4.25
CA HIS A 73 -8.46 6.90 3.70
C HIS A 73 -8.26 6.39 2.26
N TYR A 74 -8.80 5.21 1.91
CA TYR A 74 -8.63 4.68 0.54
C TYR A 74 -9.32 5.55 -0.53
N LEU A 75 -10.33 6.34 -0.16
CA LEU A 75 -11.01 7.28 -1.06
C LEU A 75 -10.13 8.48 -1.42
N LEU A 76 -9.26 8.91 -0.50
CA LEU A 76 -8.36 10.05 -0.74
C LEU A 76 -7.19 9.65 -1.66
N ASP A 77 -6.64 8.46 -1.47
CA ASP A 77 -5.50 7.93 -2.23
C ASP A 77 -5.86 7.50 -3.67
N GLY A 78 -7.03 7.93 -4.17
CA GLY A 78 -7.59 7.62 -5.49
C GLY A 78 -6.54 7.27 -6.55
N GLN A 79 -6.54 5.98 -6.92
CA GLN A 79 -5.65 5.27 -7.86
C GLN A 79 -4.48 4.49 -7.25
N VAL A 80 -4.72 3.29 -6.68
CA VAL A 80 -3.90 2.11 -7.03
C VAL A 80 -4.73 0.82 -6.89
N GLY A 81 -5.18 0.27 -8.02
CA GLY A 81 -5.38 -1.17 -8.15
C GLY A 81 -6.73 -1.75 -7.73
N GLN A 82 -7.84 -1.28 -8.31
CA GLN A 82 -8.87 -2.25 -8.71
C GLN A 82 -8.25 -3.17 -9.76
N GLU A 83 -7.77 -4.35 -9.36
CA GLU A 83 -7.65 -5.60 -10.12
C GLU A 83 -6.54 -6.47 -9.52
N GLU A 84 -6.86 -7.15 -8.42
CA GLU A 84 -6.53 -8.57 -8.35
C GLU A 84 -7.85 -9.29 -8.10
N LYS A 85 -8.75 -9.15 -9.08
CA LYS A 85 -9.86 -10.06 -9.30
C LYS A 85 -9.25 -11.46 -9.32
N GLU A 86 -9.63 -12.28 -8.35
CA GLU A 86 -9.96 -13.69 -8.61
C GLU A 86 -8.99 -14.49 -9.49
N ALA A 87 -7.69 -14.43 -9.23
CA ALA A 87 -6.76 -15.52 -9.59
C ALA A 87 -6.79 -16.68 -8.57
N ALA A 88 -7.80 -16.70 -7.68
CA ALA A 88 -8.44 -17.96 -7.31
C ALA A 88 -9.40 -18.29 -8.46
N GLY A 89 -8.90 -18.72 -9.62
CA GLY A 89 -8.55 -20.13 -9.69
C GLY A 89 -9.76 -20.96 -9.28
N SER A 90 -10.92 -20.67 -9.89
CA SER A 90 -12.07 -21.53 -9.92
C SER A 90 -11.57 -22.89 -10.37
N LYS A 91 -11.32 -23.78 -9.41
CA LYS A 91 -11.29 -25.22 -9.66
C LYS A 91 -12.74 -25.58 -9.95
N ALA A 92 -13.16 -25.26 -11.18
CA ALA A 92 -14.41 -25.71 -11.73
C ALA A 92 -14.45 -27.22 -11.52
N LEU A 93 -15.55 -27.66 -10.90
CA LEU A 93 -15.97 -29.03 -10.90
C LEU A 93 -15.85 -29.59 -12.32
N SER A 94 -14.82 -30.39 -12.58
CA SER A 94 -14.85 -31.35 -13.67
C SER A 94 -15.07 -32.72 -13.03
N SER A 95 -16.34 -32.98 -12.80
CA SER A 95 -16.89 -34.30 -12.56
C SER A 95 -16.71 -35.14 -13.81
N ALA A 96 -15.63 -35.93 -13.86
CA ALA A 96 -15.50 -37.09 -14.73
C ALA A 96 -14.48 -38.07 -14.13
N GLN A 97 -14.90 -38.82 -13.11
CA GLN A 97 -14.23 -40.06 -12.72
C GLN A 97 -14.67 -41.17 -13.68
N PRO A 98 -13.78 -41.74 -14.51
CA PRO A 98 -13.99 -43.08 -15.02
C PRO A 98 -13.70 -44.09 -13.90
N LEU A 99 -14.66 -45.00 -13.67
CA LEU A 99 -14.51 -46.23 -12.90
C LEU A 99 -13.26 -47.00 -13.37
N ALA A 100 -12.29 -47.21 -12.49
CA ALA A 100 -11.48 -48.43 -12.43
C ALA A 100 -10.63 -48.41 -11.15
N GLN A 101 -11.12 -49.06 -10.10
CA GLN A 101 -10.30 -49.52 -8.98
C GLN A 101 -9.35 -50.63 -9.47
N PRO A 102 -8.04 -50.56 -9.18
CA PRO A 102 -7.25 -51.77 -8.99
C PRO A 102 -7.43 -52.28 -7.53
N PRO A 103 -7.51 -53.60 -7.32
CA PRO A 103 -7.71 -54.17 -5.99
C PRO A 103 -6.47 -54.04 -5.10
N ALA A 104 -6.75 -53.79 -3.82
CA ALA A 104 -5.95 -53.99 -2.60
C ALA A 104 -4.49 -54.47 -2.74
N GLN A 105 -3.56 -53.68 -2.19
CA GLN A 105 -2.31 -54.21 -1.62
C GLN A 105 -2.22 -53.94 -0.10
N PRO A 106 -1.82 -54.93 0.71
CA PRO A 106 -1.68 -54.82 2.17
C PRO A 106 -0.43 -54.03 2.61
N PRO A 107 -0.35 -53.62 3.89
CA PRO A 107 0.65 -52.68 4.39
C PRO A 107 2.01 -53.38 4.62
N ALA A 108 3.09 -52.74 4.15
CA ALA A 108 4.45 -53.11 4.53
C ALA A 108 5.23 -51.84 4.91
N GLN A 109 5.37 -51.61 6.21
CA GLN A 109 6.45 -50.79 6.76
C GLN A 109 7.81 -51.44 6.46
N PRO A 110 8.86 -50.64 6.26
CA PRO A 110 10.10 -50.92 6.99
C PRO A 110 10.76 -49.60 7.49
N PRO A 111 11.91 -49.64 8.18
CA PRO A 111 12.03 -49.39 9.61
C PRO A 111 12.63 -48.01 9.92
N ALA A 112 12.60 -47.66 11.22
CA ALA A 112 13.21 -46.48 11.82
C ALA A 112 14.57 -46.08 11.22
N GLN A 113 14.69 -44.81 10.80
CA GLN A 113 15.99 -44.18 10.64
C GLN A 113 16.50 -43.68 12.01
N PRO A 114 17.75 -43.98 12.38
CA PRO A 114 18.39 -43.46 13.59
C PRO A 114 18.68 -41.95 13.49
N PRO A 115 18.86 -41.26 14.63
CA PRO A 115 19.13 -39.83 14.68
C PRO A 115 20.47 -39.51 14.00
N ILE A 116 20.46 -38.53 13.10
CA ILE A 116 21.69 -37.92 12.57
C ILE A 116 22.20 -36.94 13.64
N PRO A 117 23.42 -37.13 14.19
CA PRO A 117 24.02 -36.19 15.11
C PRO A 117 24.50 -34.92 14.41
N SER A 118 24.41 -33.83 15.18
CA SER A 118 25.00 -32.50 15.04
C SER A 118 26.14 -32.33 14.03
N GLN A 119 25.96 -31.40 13.09
CA GLN A 119 27.08 -30.64 12.54
C GLN A 119 27.08 -29.24 13.12
N GLU A 120 27.78 -29.13 14.25
CA GLU A 120 28.54 -27.96 14.64
C GLU A 120 29.67 -27.83 13.61
N ASN A 121 29.66 -26.80 12.76
CA ASN A 121 30.89 -26.33 12.15
C ASN A 121 30.80 -24.86 11.71
N SER A 122 31.55 -24.06 12.46
CA SER A 122 32.53 -23.10 11.95
C SER A 122 32.08 -21.77 11.35
N GLN A 123 32.51 -20.76 12.09
CA GLN A 123 33.40 -19.69 11.64
C GLN A 123 32.79 -18.55 10.83
N ALA A 124 32.54 -17.46 11.56
CA ALA A 124 33.38 -16.26 11.47
C ALA A 124 34.09 -16.06 10.11
N ALA A 125 33.37 -15.45 9.17
CA ALA A 125 33.99 -14.69 8.10
C ALA A 125 33.78 -13.20 8.39
N GLN A 126 34.77 -12.63 9.08
CA GLN A 126 35.04 -11.20 9.06
C GLN A 126 35.27 -10.78 7.61
N LEU A 127 34.45 -9.87 7.10
CA LEU A 127 34.78 -9.12 5.90
C LEU A 127 35.42 -7.79 6.31
N PRO A 128 36.68 -7.53 5.91
CA PRO A 128 37.35 -6.27 6.18
C PRO A 128 36.90 -5.18 5.20
N ASN A 129 36.72 -3.98 5.75
CA ASN A 129 36.93 -2.66 5.16
C ASN A 129 36.64 -2.48 3.66
N LEU A 130 35.49 -1.89 3.35
CA LEU A 130 35.29 -1.20 2.08
C LEU A 130 35.97 0.18 2.15
N PRO A 131 36.83 0.54 1.17
CA PRO A 131 37.44 1.86 1.11
C PRO A 131 36.42 2.95 0.78
N ASP A 132 36.55 4.04 1.52
CA ASP A 132 36.01 5.38 1.29
C ASP A 132 36.23 5.81 -0.17
N GLN A 133 35.15 6.00 -0.94
CA GLN A 133 35.22 6.71 -2.23
C GLN A 133 34.75 8.15 -2.03
N PRO A 134 35.65 9.13 -2.16
CA PRO A 134 35.26 10.52 -2.30
C PRO A 134 34.91 10.85 -3.75
N ASP A 135 33.89 11.69 -3.89
CA ASP A 135 33.72 12.75 -4.88
C ASP A 135 33.75 12.36 -6.38
N GLN A 136 32.57 12.44 -7.02
CA GLN A 136 32.37 13.25 -8.22
C GLN A 136 30.93 13.10 -8.75
N ILE A 137 30.05 14.04 -8.38
CA ILE A 137 28.84 14.31 -9.17
C ILE A 137 29.13 15.54 -10.04
N PRO A 138 29.03 15.44 -11.38
CA PRO A 138 29.34 16.54 -12.28
C PRO A 138 28.37 17.71 -12.11
N ARG A 139 28.95 18.88 -11.83
CA ARG A 139 28.30 20.19 -11.88
C ARG A 139 27.88 20.53 -13.31
N SER A 140 26.58 20.48 -13.60
CA SER A 140 26.03 21.09 -14.81
C SER A 140 25.79 22.60 -14.60
N ARG A 141 26.57 23.38 -15.36
CA ARG A 141 26.40 24.83 -15.66
C ARG A 141 24.95 25.10 -16.11
N LYS A 142 24.24 26.07 -15.52
CA LYS A 142 24.25 27.53 -15.78
C LYS A 142 23.83 27.94 -17.21
N THR A 143 22.57 28.35 -17.33
CA THR A 143 22.08 29.41 -18.25
C THR A 143 20.94 30.13 -17.52
N VAL A 144 21.09 31.37 -17.01
CA VAL A 144 21.23 32.68 -17.69
C VAL A 144 19.94 33.50 -17.48
N ARG A 145 20.14 34.61 -16.75
CA ARG A 145 19.56 35.97 -16.86
C ARG A 145 18.05 36.23 -16.73
N ASN A 146 17.79 37.02 -15.68
CA ASN A 146 17.17 38.36 -15.70
C ASN A 146 15.82 38.52 -16.38
N GLY A 147 14.82 38.72 -15.53
CA GLY A 147 13.59 39.44 -15.83
C GLY A 147 12.93 39.88 -14.53
N SER A 148 13.63 40.65 -13.71
CA SER A 148 13.02 41.39 -12.58
C SER A 148 12.12 42.48 -13.17
N GLY A 149 10.90 42.08 -13.50
CA GLY A 149 9.76 42.98 -13.55
C GLY A 149 8.86 42.59 -12.40
N GLU A 150 9.05 43.22 -11.24
CA GLU A 150 7.99 43.35 -10.23
C GLU A 150 6.83 44.13 -10.86
N SER A 151 6.11 43.45 -11.74
CA SER A 151 4.72 43.79 -11.97
C SER A 151 4.04 43.29 -10.71
N HIS A 152 3.62 44.23 -9.88
CA HIS A 152 2.62 44.02 -8.84
C HIS A 152 1.35 43.55 -9.56
N ALA A 153 1.37 42.29 -9.97
CA ALA A 153 0.28 41.62 -10.64
C ALA A 153 -0.78 41.48 -9.57
N GLU A 154 -1.74 42.39 -9.63
CA GLU A 154 -2.99 42.29 -8.91
C GLU A 154 -3.43 40.82 -8.96
N PRO A 155 -3.65 40.17 -7.80
CA PRO A 155 -3.92 38.75 -7.74
C PRO A 155 -5.13 38.50 -8.62
N ARG A 156 -4.90 37.92 -9.81
CA ARG A 156 -5.98 37.60 -10.73
C ARG A 156 -6.86 36.60 -9.98
N LEU A 157 -8.03 37.08 -9.59
CA LEU A 157 -9.05 36.28 -8.95
C LEU A 157 -9.36 35.15 -9.93
N LEU A 158 -9.03 33.92 -9.54
CA LEU A 158 -9.40 32.73 -10.29
C LEU A 158 -10.91 32.73 -10.52
N ALA A 159 -11.36 32.42 -11.73
CA ALA A 159 -12.78 32.28 -12.06
C ALA A 159 -13.14 30.82 -12.35
N VAL A 160 -14.40 30.45 -12.15
CA VAL A 160 -14.91 29.13 -12.56
C VAL A 160 -14.74 29.01 -14.08
N GLY A 161 -14.08 27.95 -14.52
CA GLY A 161 -13.72 27.70 -15.93
C GLY A 161 -12.25 27.97 -16.26
N ASP A 162 -11.51 28.69 -15.42
CA ASP A 162 -10.09 28.94 -15.65
C ASP A 162 -9.28 27.63 -15.62
N ARG A 163 -8.18 27.63 -16.39
CA ARG A 163 -7.22 26.53 -16.39
C ARG A 163 -6.09 26.88 -15.43
N VAL A 164 -5.82 25.98 -14.51
CA VAL A 164 -4.79 26.16 -13.48
C VAL A 164 -3.87 24.95 -13.45
N GLU A 165 -2.59 25.18 -13.19
CA GLU A 165 -1.58 24.15 -12.96
C GLU A 165 -1.38 23.94 -11.46
N ILE A 166 -1.38 22.68 -11.04
CA ILE A 166 -1.19 22.30 -9.64
C ILE A 166 0.31 22.41 -9.28
N LEU A 167 0.65 23.18 -8.26
CA LEU A 167 2.02 23.43 -7.82
C LEU A 167 2.52 22.47 -6.72
N ALA A 168 1.60 21.84 -5.98
CA ALA A 168 1.90 21.00 -4.82
C ALA A 168 1.12 19.67 -4.81
N GLY A 169 1.59 18.70 -4.02
CA GLY A 169 0.95 17.39 -3.86
C GLY A 169 1.21 16.39 -5.01
N GLY A 170 0.47 15.28 -5.00
CA GLY A 170 0.66 14.16 -5.93
C GLY A 170 0.33 14.44 -7.40
N PHE A 171 -0.36 15.56 -7.68
CA PHE A 171 -0.76 15.96 -9.03
C PHE A 171 0.00 17.19 -9.54
N LYS A 172 1.14 17.52 -8.92
CA LYS A 172 1.99 18.64 -9.32
C LYS A 172 2.33 18.59 -10.82
N GLY A 173 2.20 19.72 -11.51
CA GLY A 173 2.46 19.88 -12.94
C GLY A 173 1.29 19.51 -13.85
N ARG A 174 0.13 19.15 -13.30
CA ARG A 174 -1.07 18.86 -14.08
C ARG A 174 -1.91 20.12 -14.24
N VAL A 175 -2.36 20.36 -15.47
CA VAL A 175 -3.34 21.41 -15.80
C VAL A 175 -4.76 20.85 -15.60
N VAL A 176 -5.55 21.55 -14.80
CA VAL A 176 -6.93 21.22 -14.45
C VAL A 176 -7.83 22.43 -14.66
N SER A 177 -9.15 22.23 -14.68
CA SER A 177 -10.12 23.32 -14.79
C SER A 177 -10.79 23.58 -13.45
N VAL A 178 -10.94 24.86 -13.09
CA VAL A 178 -11.67 25.30 -11.89
C VAL A 178 -13.16 25.07 -12.09
N VAL A 179 -13.80 24.34 -11.17
CA VAL A 179 -15.24 24.03 -11.20
C VAL A 179 -15.99 24.76 -10.09
N GLY A 180 -15.33 25.02 -8.97
CA GLY A 180 -15.90 25.74 -7.83
C GLY A 180 -14.85 26.59 -7.13
N LEU A 181 -15.28 27.72 -6.56
CA LEU A 181 -14.42 28.66 -5.85
C LEU A 181 -15.06 28.97 -4.50
N SER A 182 -14.32 28.69 -3.43
CA SER A 182 -14.59 29.08 -2.06
C SER A 182 -13.46 30.00 -1.56
N PRO A 183 -13.68 30.81 -0.51
CA PRO A 183 -12.67 31.75 -0.02
C PRO A 183 -11.35 31.09 0.40
N ASP A 184 -11.39 29.86 0.91
CA ASP A 184 -10.21 29.12 1.38
C ASP A 184 -9.81 27.94 0.48
N GLU A 185 -10.69 27.55 -0.45
CA GLU A 185 -10.53 26.33 -1.24
C GLU A 185 -11.00 26.51 -2.68
N VAL A 186 -10.29 25.89 -3.62
CA VAL A 186 -10.63 25.88 -5.04
C VAL A 186 -10.90 24.45 -5.45
N GLU A 187 -12.10 24.20 -5.95
CA GLU A 187 -12.49 22.91 -6.50
C GLU A 187 -12.07 22.81 -7.97
N VAL A 188 -11.24 21.82 -8.28
CA VAL A 188 -10.71 21.60 -9.62
C VAL A 188 -11.05 20.20 -10.13
N LYS A 189 -11.18 20.09 -11.46
CA LYS A 189 -11.45 18.83 -12.15
C LYS A 189 -10.48 18.65 -13.31
N GLY A 190 -9.75 17.54 -13.29
CA GLY A 190 -8.95 17.09 -14.43
C GLY A 190 -9.81 16.40 -15.49
N SER A 191 -9.38 16.46 -16.76
CA SER A 191 -10.13 15.86 -17.88
C SER A 191 -10.29 14.34 -17.76
N THR A 192 -9.38 13.66 -17.07
CA THR A 192 -9.42 12.21 -16.81
C THR A 192 -9.88 11.87 -15.40
N TRP A 193 -10.24 12.86 -14.59
CA TRP A 193 -10.59 12.66 -13.19
C TRP A 193 -12.08 12.39 -13.06
N GLN A 194 -12.43 11.31 -12.35
CA GLN A 194 -13.82 11.01 -12.04
C GLN A 194 -14.36 11.84 -10.86
N ILE A 195 -13.46 12.39 -10.04
CA ILE A 195 -13.79 13.09 -8.79
C ILE A 195 -13.16 14.49 -8.82
N THR A 196 -13.90 15.47 -8.32
CA THR A 196 -13.43 16.84 -8.10
C THR A 196 -12.53 16.88 -6.86
N ARG A 197 -11.45 17.67 -6.89
CA ARG A 197 -10.51 17.80 -5.77
C ARG A 197 -10.49 19.25 -5.29
N THR A 198 -10.29 19.45 -4.00
CA THR A 198 -10.07 20.77 -3.39
C THR A 198 -8.58 21.05 -3.23
N TYR A 199 -8.16 22.27 -3.53
CA TYR A 199 -6.80 22.76 -3.31
C TYR A 199 -6.83 24.15 -2.69
N SER A 200 -5.80 24.51 -1.94
CA SER A 200 -5.61 25.90 -1.52
C SER A 200 -5.28 26.76 -2.76
N PRO A 201 -5.79 28.00 -2.83
CA PRO A 201 -5.54 28.89 -3.96
C PRO A 201 -4.05 29.17 -4.19
N SER A 202 -3.24 29.14 -3.12
CA SER A 202 -1.78 29.29 -3.19
C SER A 202 -1.06 28.14 -3.90
N ASP A 203 -1.70 26.97 -4.03
CA ASP A 203 -1.13 25.79 -4.70
C ASP A 203 -1.52 25.70 -6.18
N LEU A 204 -2.19 26.71 -6.72
CA LEU A 204 -2.68 26.74 -8.09
C LEU A 204 -2.08 27.93 -8.85
N LEU A 205 -1.58 27.67 -10.04
CA LEU A 205 -1.05 28.70 -10.94
C LEU A 205 -1.95 28.84 -12.17
N PRO A 206 -2.54 30.00 -12.48
CA PRO A 206 -3.31 30.19 -13.70
C PRO A 206 -2.42 30.04 -14.95
N VAL A 207 -2.91 29.31 -15.96
CA VAL A 207 -2.22 28.98 -17.22
C VAL A 207 -2.84 29.70 -18.41
#